data_AF-A0AA51HX52-F1
#
_entry.id   AF-A0AA51HX52-F1
#
_cell.length_a   1.000
_cell.length_b   1.000
_cell.length_c   1.000
_cell.angle_alpha   90.00
_cell.angle_beta   90.00
_cell.angle_gamma   90.00
#
_symmetry.space_group_name_H-M   'P 1'
#
loop_
_entity.id
_entity.type
_entity.pdbx_description
1 polymer ?
#
loop_
_entity_poly.entity_id
_entity_poly.type
_entity_poly.pdbx_seq_one_letter_code
_entity_poly.pdbx_strand_id
1 'polypeptide(L)'
;APLHPVMPALVEVYVNSILVINNKGTNEYFNKPITEEEIRRVFKNSIFGVNFDSENEAVSPMETDGALSIDINVEKPTLASYLLLIYYLLLYEDVRLANSAPLLANGRKVKRYSTTFLSELPIKYLLHQAQKDQLSYGCLFSPLLRLLASHFPQLSLVDDWMDDQVFSDSCCHHVDVNVSEISIDVAFRSIEENPYKTGKILKAMLNINPTDIWPFAEIFVQHVKSVLGDNVPRHIQELYREVWLRLNTVLPRCLWIMTINALIEIN
;
A
#
# COMPACT_ATOMS: atom_id res chain seq x y z
N ALA A 1 -10.80 0.79 -17.34
CA ALA A 1 -12.06 1.45 -17.72
C ALA A 1 -12.15 2.78 -16.97
N PRO A 2 -12.57 3.88 -17.61
CA PRO A 2 -12.57 5.21 -16.97
C PRO A 2 -13.50 5.24 -15.76
N LEU A 3 -13.13 6.00 -14.74
CA LEU A 3 -13.95 6.19 -13.55
C LEU A 3 -15.18 7.01 -13.90
N HIS A 4 -16.38 6.51 -13.57
CA HIS A 4 -17.61 7.25 -13.83
C HIS A 4 -17.68 8.48 -12.89
N PRO A 5 -17.97 9.69 -13.41
CA PRO A 5 -17.86 10.95 -12.64
C PRO A 5 -18.79 11.05 -11.42
N VAL A 6 -19.81 10.21 -11.35
CA VAL A 6 -20.78 10.17 -10.24
C VAL A 6 -20.30 9.30 -9.06
N MET A 7 -19.26 8.47 -9.26
CA MET A 7 -18.78 7.55 -8.23
C MET A 7 -18.32 8.23 -6.93
N PRO A 8 -17.54 9.34 -6.95
CA PRO A 8 -17.17 10.03 -5.72
C PRO A 8 -18.38 10.53 -4.93
N ALA A 9 -19.38 11.10 -5.62
CA ALA A 9 -20.60 11.60 -4.99
C ALA A 9 -21.45 10.46 -4.37
N LEU A 10 -21.50 9.29 -5.01
CA LEU A 10 -22.17 8.12 -4.44
C LEU A 10 -21.49 7.63 -3.16
N VAL A 11 -20.16 7.61 -3.14
CA VAL A 11 -19.38 7.24 -1.95
C VAL A 11 -19.66 8.24 -0.82
N GLU A 12 -19.73 9.54 -1.11
CA GLU A 12 -20.09 10.57 -0.12
C GLU A 12 -21.48 10.35 0.47
N VAL A 13 -22.49 10.15 -0.37
CA VAL A 13 -23.87 9.89 0.09
C VAL A 13 -23.93 8.59 0.90
N TYR A 14 -23.17 7.56 0.50
CA TYR A 14 -23.09 6.31 1.23
C TYR A 14 -22.45 6.48 2.61
N VAL A 15 -21.30 7.16 2.73
CA VAL A 15 -20.65 7.44 4.02
C VAL A 15 -21.58 8.28 4.91
N ASN A 16 -22.24 9.29 4.34
CA ASN A 16 -23.20 10.12 5.06
C ASN A 16 -24.40 9.30 5.55
N SER A 17 -24.90 8.34 4.77
CA SER A 17 -25.98 7.46 5.20
C SER A 17 -25.63 6.56 6.40
N ILE A 18 -24.34 6.30 6.62
CA ILE A 18 -23.85 5.49 7.74
C ILE A 18 -23.66 6.35 8.99
N LEU A 19 -23.09 7.55 8.82
CA LEU A 19 -22.55 8.38 9.91
C LEU A 19 -23.41 9.59 10.28
N VAL A 20 -24.12 10.20 9.33
CA VAL A 20 -24.90 11.43 9.54
C VAL A 20 -26.30 11.09 10.03
N ILE A 21 -26.68 11.69 11.16
CA ILE A 21 -27.98 11.48 11.80
C ILE A 21 -28.98 12.48 11.23
N ASN A 22 -30.07 12.00 10.65
CA ASN A 22 -31.17 12.87 10.26
C ASN A 22 -32.11 13.06 11.47
N ASN A 23 -32.25 14.29 11.96
CA ASN A 23 -32.95 14.64 13.21
C ASN A 23 -34.48 14.41 13.21
N LYS A 24 -35.02 13.58 12.31
CA LYS A 24 -36.46 13.31 12.17
C LYS A 24 -36.75 11.81 12.15
N GLY A 25 -37.02 11.26 13.32
CA GLY A 25 -38.09 10.27 13.53
C GLY A 25 -37.83 8.79 13.27
N THR A 26 -36.86 8.40 12.44
CA THR A 26 -36.57 6.98 12.19
C THR A 26 -35.07 6.77 12.00
N ASN A 27 -34.41 6.14 12.97
CA ASN A 27 -33.01 5.69 12.89
C ASN A 27 -32.88 4.47 11.97
N GLU A 28 -33.37 4.56 10.73
CA GLU A 28 -33.17 3.53 9.72
C GLU A 28 -31.85 3.82 8.99
N TYR A 29 -30.75 3.47 9.65
CA TYR A 29 -29.45 3.38 8.97
C TYR A 29 -29.48 2.13 8.09
N PHE A 30 -29.82 2.29 6.80
CA PHE A 30 -29.96 1.18 5.85
C PHE A 30 -28.62 0.50 5.51
N ASN A 31 -27.49 1.15 5.76
CA ASN A 31 -26.17 0.70 5.33
C ASN A 31 -25.23 0.38 6.51
N LYS A 32 -24.48 -0.72 6.39
CA LYS A 32 -23.43 -1.14 7.33
C LYS A 32 -22.05 -0.73 6.81
N PRO A 33 -21.11 -0.28 7.67
CA PRO A 33 -19.75 0.02 7.24
C PRO A 33 -19.04 -1.26 6.76
N ILE A 34 -18.20 -1.12 5.73
CA ILE A 34 -17.42 -2.24 5.18
C ILE A 34 -16.40 -2.69 6.22
N THR A 35 -16.24 -3.99 6.38
CA THR A 35 -15.31 -4.58 7.37
C THR A 35 -13.86 -4.54 6.91
N GLU A 36 -12.91 -4.58 7.86
CA GLU A 36 -11.48 -4.61 7.51
C GLU A 36 -11.16 -5.91 6.76
N GLU A 37 -11.80 -7.01 7.14
CA GLU A 37 -11.61 -8.33 6.54
C GLU A 37 -12.09 -8.37 5.09
N GLU A 38 -13.22 -7.72 4.77
CA GLU A 38 -13.71 -7.56 3.40
C GLU A 38 -12.74 -6.75 2.55
N ILE A 39 -12.18 -5.67 3.11
CA ILE A 39 -11.21 -4.83 2.40
C ILE A 39 -9.89 -5.59 2.21
N ARG A 40 -9.37 -6.25 3.26
CA ARG A 40 -8.20 -7.12 3.16
C ARG A 40 -8.40 -8.17 2.08
N ARG A 41 -9.58 -8.79 1.94
CA ARG A 41 -9.87 -9.77 0.88
C ARG A 41 -9.70 -9.19 -0.53
N VAL A 42 -10.13 -7.94 -0.76
CA VAL A 42 -9.96 -7.25 -2.05
C VAL A 42 -8.49 -6.95 -2.33
N PHE A 43 -7.70 -6.59 -1.32
CA PHE A 43 -6.26 -6.35 -1.46
C PHE A 43 -5.43 -7.65 -1.49
N LYS A 44 -5.90 -8.74 -0.89
CA LYS A 44 -5.30 -10.09 -0.96
C LYS A 44 -5.30 -10.67 -2.37
N ASN A 45 -6.36 -10.42 -3.14
CA ASN A 45 -6.45 -10.82 -4.54
C ASN A 45 -5.59 -9.93 -5.49
N SER A 46 -4.73 -9.07 -4.93
CA SER A 46 -3.83 -8.17 -5.64
C SER A 46 -2.38 -8.63 -5.63
N ILE A 47 -1.53 -7.95 -6.39
CA ILE A 47 -0.06 -8.10 -6.35
C ILE A 47 0.51 -7.81 -4.94
N PHE A 48 -0.25 -7.12 -4.08
CA PHE A 48 0.11 -6.79 -2.70
C PHE A 48 -0.27 -7.87 -1.66
N GLY A 49 -0.89 -8.98 -2.09
CA GLY A 49 -1.44 -10.01 -1.19
C GLY A 49 -0.42 -10.63 -0.24
N VAL A 50 0.85 -10.67 -0.65
CA VAL A 50 1.97 -11.24 0.13
C VAL A 50 2.11 -10.62 1.52
N ASN A 51 1.76 -9.34 1.70
CA ASN A 51 1.83 -8.67 3.01
C ASN A 51 0.65 -8.99 3.94
N PHE A 52 -0.43 -9.58 3.42
CA PHE A 52 -1.64 -9.90 4.18
C PHE A 52 -1.75 -11.39 4.54
N ASP A 53 -0.76 -12.19 4.16
CA ASP A 53 -0.72 -13.63 4.41
C ASP A 53 -0.14 -14.00 5.80
N SER A 54 0.53 -13.06 6.48
CA SER A 54 1.21 -13.34 7.76
C SER A 54 0.29 -13.56 8.98
N GLU A 55 -1.04 -13.57 8.84
CA GLU A 55 -1.95 -13.78 9.98
C GLU A 55 -3.06 -14.84 9.77
N ASN A 56 -3.02 -15.70 8.75
CA ASN A 56 -3.99 -16.80 8.68
C ASN A 56 -3.35 -18.12 8.25
N GLU A 57 -2.74 -18.81 9.22
CA GLU A 57 -2.74 -20.28 9.18
C GLU A 57 -4.20 -20.75 9.06
N ALA A 58 -4.45 -21.54 8.01
CA ALA A 58 -5.53 -22.49 7.82
C ALA A 58 -6.63 -22.51 8.90
N VAL A 59 -7.66 -21.68 8.76
CA VAL A 59 -8.95 -21.93 9.42
C VAL A 59 -9.85 -22.66 8.43
N SER A 60 -10.02 -23.96 8.66
CA SER A 60 -10.97 -24.85 7.98
C SER A 60 -12.38 -24.24 7.93
N PRO A 61 -13.16 -24.52 6.86
CA PRO A 61 -14.55 -24.08 6.78
C PRO A 61 -15.39 -24.89 7.76
N MET A 62 -15.82 -24.27 8.86
CA MET A 62 -16.83 -24.84 9.74
C MET A 62 -18.08 -23.95 9.75
N GLU A 63 -19.19 -24.60 9.47
CA GLU A 63 -20.50 -24.07 9.11
C GLU A 63 -21.10 -23.16 10.21
N THR A 64 -21.67 -22.01 9.81
CA THR A 64 -22.74 -21.36 10.57
C THR A 64 -23.61 -20.49 9.67
N ASP A 65 -24.70 -21.12 9.23
CA ASP A 65 -26.08 -20.63 9.06
C ASP A 65 -26.35 -19.16 8.66
N GLY A 66 -26.97 -19.00 7.48
CA GLY A 66 -28.13 -18.11 7.35
C GLY A 66 -27.92 -16.62 7.08
N ALA A 67 -26.96 -16.21 6.27
CA ALA A 67 -27.03 -14.91 5.59
C ALA A 67 -26.35 -15.02 4.22
N LEU A 68 -27.05 -14.60 3.17
CA LEU A 68 -26.57 -14.58 1.78
C LEU A 68 -25.22 -13.85 1.69
N SER A 69 -24.12 -14.59 1.83
CA SER A 69 -22.80 -14.14 1.44
C SER A 69 -22.84 -14.05 -0.08
N ILE A 70 -23.01 -12.83 -0.59
CA ILE A 70 -22.78 -12.55 -2.00
C ILE A 70 -21.31 -12.91 -2.23
N ASP A 71 -21.10 -14.09 -2.78
CA ASP A 71 -19.80 -14.58 -3.19
C ASP A 71 -19.41 -13.77 -4.43
N ILE A 72 -18.93 -12.55 -4.19
CA ILE A 72 -18.39 -11.71 -5.24
C ILE A 72 -17.12 -12.43 -5.68
N ASN A 73 -17.24 -13.18 -6.77
CA ASN A 73 -16.11 -13.72 -7.51
C ASN A 73 -15.34 -12.51 -8.03
N VAL A 74 -14.46 -11.93 -7.21
CA VAL A 74 -13.70 -10.73 -7.55
C VAL A 74 -12.63 -11.15 -8.55
N GLU A 75 -13.04 -11.27 -9.82
CA GLU A 75 -12.14 -11.16 -10.95
C GLU A 75 -11.23 -9.95 -10.70
N LYS A 76 -9.90 -10.18 -10.81
CA LYS A 76 -8.80 -9.24 -10.51
C LYS A 76 -9.26 -7.80 -10.27
N PRO A 77 -9.25 -7.31 -9.01
CA PRO A 77 -9.79 -5.99 -8.71
C PRO A 77 -9.08 -4.92 -9.54
N THR A 78 -9.86 -4.01 -10.11
CA THR A 78 -9.30 -2.95 -10.98
C THR A 78 -8.69 -1.83 -10.14
N LEU A 79 -7.77 -1.07 -10.74
CA LEU A 79 -7.21 0.15 -10.13
C LEU A 79 -8.31 1.10 -9.62
N ALA A 80 -9.38 1.27 -10.39
CA ALA A 80 -10.54 2.09 -10.02
C ALA A 80 -11.19 1.60 -8.72
N SER A 81 -11.34 0.28 -8.54
CA SER A 81 -11.90 -0.34 -7.34
C SER A 81 -11.03 -0.04 -6.11
N TYR A 82 -9.70 -0.17 -6.24
CA TYR A 82 -8.78 0.16 -5.15
C TYR A 82 -8.83 1.64 -4.77
N LEU A 83 -8.81 2.53 -5.77
CA LEU A 83 -8.87 3.97 -5.54
C LEU A 83 -10.17 4.40 -4.87
N LEU A 84 -11.31 3.84 -5.28
CA LEU A 84 -12.60 4.10 -4.66
C LEU A 84 -12.66 3.58 -3.22
N LEU A 85 -12.03 2.45 -2.94
CA LEU A 85 -12.01 1.86 -1.60
C LEU A 85 -11.13 2.68 -0.65
N ILE A 86 -9.98 3.17 -1.12
CA ILE A 86 -9.16 4.13 -0.38
C ILE A 86 -9.92 5.45 -0.17
N TYR A 87 -10.62 5.95 -1.19
CA TYR A 87 -11.42 7.17 -1.06
C TYR A 87 -12.52 7.00 -0.01
N TYR A 88 -13.25 5.88 -0.04
CA TYR A 88 -14.25 5.54 0.96
C TYR A 88 -13.65 5.51 2.37
N LEU A 89 -12.52 4.82 2.57
CA LEU A 89 -11.86 4.70 3.87
C LEU A 89 -11.44 6.05 4.43
N LEU A 90 -10.73 6.85 3.62
CA LEU A 90 -10.25 8.15 4.06
C LEU A 90 -11.42 9.12 4.33
N LEU A 91 -12.43 9.13 3.47
CA LEU A 91 -13.62 9.95 3.67
C LEU A 91 -14.42 9.52 4.90
N TYR A 92 -14.53 8.21 5.15
CA TYR A 92 -15.20 7.70 6.33
C TYR A 92 -14.51 8.15 7.62
N GLU A 93 -13.17 8.11 7.65
CA GLU A 93 -12.38 8.60 8.77
C GLU A 93 -12.59 10.11 8.98
N ASP A 94 -12.55 10.91 7.91
CA ASP A 94 -12.77 12.36 7.96
C ASP A 94 -14.17 12.72 8.51
N VAL A 95 -15.22 12.11 7.94
CA VAL A 95 -16.61 12.35 8.34
C VAL A 95 -16.85 11.88 9.78
N ARG A 96 -16.23 10.77 10.21
CA ARG A 96 -16.34 10.30 11.59
C ARG A 96 -15.66 11.25 12.57
N LEU A 97 -14.49 11.79 12.23
CA LEU A 97 -13.80 12.78 13.08
C LEU A 97 -14.61 14.08 13.17
N ALA A 98 -15.15 14.56 12.04
CA ALA A 98 -15.99 15.74 11.98
C ALA A 98 -17.29 15.59 12.80
N ASN A 99 -17.90 14.40 12.81
CA ASN A 99 -19.13 14.10 13.54
C ASN A 99 -18.89 13.43 14.91
N SER A 100 -17.68 13.49 15.45
CA SER A 100 -17.34 12.82 16.71
C SER A 100 -18.19 13.32 17.91
N ALA A 101 -18.43 14.62 18.01
CA ALA A 101 -19.25 15.22 19.08
C ALA A 101 -20.73 14.76 19.07
N PRO A 102 -21.48 14.85 17.96
CA PRO A 102 -22.87 14.37 17.92
C PRO A 102 -22.98 12.84 18.05
N LEU A 103 -21.97 12.07 17.63
CA LEU A 103 -21.96 10.62 17.80
C LEU A 103 -21.78 10.21 19.27
N LEU A 104 -20.90 10.89 20.00
CA LEU A 104 -20.68 10.68 21.44
C LEU A 104 -21.91 11.10 22.25
N ALA A 105 -22.54 12.24 21.93
CA ALA A 105 -23.75 12.70 22.60
C ALA A 105 -24.91 11.70 22.49
N ASN A 106 -24.96 10.93 21.40
CA ASN A 106 -25.96 9.88 21.16
C ASN A 106 -25.51 8.48 21.63
N GLY A 107 -24.35 8.35 22.29
CA GLY A 107 -23.86 7.08 22.82
C GLY A 107 -23.52 6.01 21.76
N ARG A 108 -23.35 6.40 20.49
CA ARG A 108 -23.13 5.45 19.39
C ARG A 108 -21.65 5.07 19.27
N LYS A 109 -21.36 3.78 19.35
CA LYS A 109 -20.04 3.22 18.99
C LYS A 109 -19.98 2.97 17.48
N VAL A 110 -19.41 3.92 16.74
CA VAL A 110 -19.15 3.79 15.31
C VAL A 110 -17.86 2.98 15.10
N LYS A 111 -17.82 2.18 14.01
CA LYS A 111 -16.63 1.38 13.68
C LYS A 111 -15.44 2.32 13.43
N ARG A 112 -14.29 1.97 14.00
CA ARG A 112 -13.03 2.66 13.77
C ARG A 112 -12.11 1.73 13.00
N TYR A 113 -11.57 2.21 11.87
CA TYR A 113 -10.51 1.49 11.17
C TYR A 113 -9.21 1.65 11.96
N SER A 114 -8.52 0.53 12.14
CA SER A 114 -7.27 0.47 12.88
C SER A 114 -6.14 1.16 12.09
N THR A 115 -5.22 1.80 12.82
CA THR A 115 -4.06 2.46 12.20
C THR A 115 -3.04 1.45 11.65
N THR A 116 -3.07 0.22 12.15
CA THR A 116 -2.31 -0.93 11.64
C THR A 116 -2.84 -1.35 10.27
N PHE A 117 -4.15 -1.57 10.16
CA PHE A 117 -4.79 -1.88 8.88
C PHE A 117 -4.55 -0.80 7.83
N LEU A 118 -4.76 0.48 8.16
CA LEU A 118 -4.54 1.56 7.19
C LEU A 118 -3.08 1.65 6.71
N SER A 119 -2.13 1.18 7.52
CA SER A 119 -0.72 1.16 7.14
C SER A 119 -0.30 0.02 6.24
N GLU A 120 -1.08 -1.06 6.19
CA GLU A 120 -0.88 -2.18 5.28
C GLU A 120 -1.31 -1.84 3.84
N LEU A 121 -2.07 -0.75 3.66
CA LEU A 121 -2.62 -0.37 2.37
C LEU A 121 -1.59 0.35 1.49
N PRO A 122 -1.48 0.02 0.19
CA PRO A 122 -0.55 0.64 -0.77
C PRO A 122 -1.05 2.04 -1.22
N ILE A 123 -1.33 2.93 -0.27
CA ILE A 123 -1.94 4.24 -0.53
C ILE A 123 -1.06 5.08 -1.47
N LYS A 124 0.26 5.13 -1.20
CA LYS A 124 1.24 5.90 -1.98
C LYS A 124 1.31 5.40 -3.44
N TYR A 125 1.41 4.09 -3.62
CA TYR A 125 1.46 3.47 -4.95
C TYR A 125 0.19 3.74 -5.77
N LEU A 126 -0.98 3.51 -5.17
CA LEU A 126 -2.25 3.72 -5.85
C LEU A 126 -2.41 5.18 -6.29
N LEU A 127 -1.97 6.11 -5.46
CA LEU A 127 -2.05 7.53 -5.74
C LEU A 127 -1.09 7.97 -6.86
N HIS A 128 0.12 7.41 -6.90
CA HIS A 128 1.05 7.58 -8.03
C HIS A 128 0.45 7.07 -9.34
N GLN A 129 -0.20 5.89 -9.29
CA GLN A 129 -0.84 5.34 -10.48
C GLN A 129 -2.02 6.19 -10.94
N ALA A 130 -2.79 6.78 -10.00
CA ALA A 130 -3.86 7.73 -10.32
C ALA A 130 -3.32 9.02 -10.94
N GLN A 131 -2.17 9.52 -10.47
CA GLN A 131 -1.51 10.70 -11.04
C GLN A 131 -1.02 10.46 -12.47
N LYS A 132 -0.45 9.27 -12.75
CA LYS A 132 0.00 8.90 -14.11
C LYS A 132 -1.15 8.82 -15.11
N ASP A 133 -2.35 8.44 -14.65
CA ASP A 133 -3.57 8.38 -15.45
C ASP A 133 -4.58 9.46 -15.05
N GLN A 134 -4.12 10.72 -15.04
CA GLN A 134 -4.91 11.88 -14.63
C GLN A 134 -6.17 12.09 -15.49
N LEU A 135 -6.15 11.65 -16.75
CA LEU A 135 -7.31 11.74 -17.66
C LEU A 135 -8.49 10.88 -17.17
N SER A 136 -8.20 9.73 -16.57
CA SER A 136 -9.23 8.78 -16.12
C SER A 136 -9.62 8.97 -14.65
N TYR A 137 -8.71 9.48 -13.80
CA TYR A 137 -8.89 9.53 -12.34
C TYR A 137 -8.74 10.93 -11.73
N GLY A 138 -8.54 11.98 -12.53
CA GLY A 138 -8.28 13.34 -12.01
C GLY A 138 -9.38 13.89 -11.10
N CYS A 139 -10.64 13.48 -11.30
CA CYS A 139 -11.77 13.86 -10.44
C CYS A 139 -11.69 13.27 -9.02
N LEU A 140 -11.05 12.11 -8.85
CA LEU A 140 -10.87 11.44 -7.56
C LEU A 140 -9.52 11.79 -6.92
N PHE A 141 -8.51 12.09 -7.75
CA PHE A 141 -7.16 12.42 -7.31
C PHE A 141 -7.12 13.63 -6.36
N SER A 142 -7.76 14.74 -6.73
CA SER A 142 -7.72 15.95 -5.90
C SER A 142 -8.38 15.76 -4.52
N PRO A 143 -9.60 15.18 -4.41
CA PRO A 143 -10.19 14.84 -3.12
C PRO A 143 -9.34 13.86 -2.30
N LEU A 144 -8.79 12.83 -2.94
CA LEU A 144 -7.90 11.85 -2.29
C LEU A 144 -6.65 12.50 -1.72
N LEU A 145 -5.99 13.36 -2.49
CA LEU A 145 -4.78 14.06 -2.06
C LEU A 145 -5.07 14.95 -0.84
N ARG A 146 -6.19 15.66 -0.85
CA ARG A 146 -6.62 16.49 0.30
C ARG A 146 -6.84 15.64 1.55
N LEU A 147 -7.53 14.50 1.42
CA LEU A 147 -7.76 13.58 2.53
C LEU A 147 -6.47 12.89 3.00
N LEU A 148 -5.53 12.62 2.09
CA LEU A 148 -4.23 12.08 2.46
C LEU A 148 -3.43 13.09 3.29
N ALA A 149 -3.41 14.35 2.89
CA ALA A 149 -2.71 15.40 3.62
C ALA A 149 -3.26 15.59 5.05
N SER A 150 -4.55 15.34 5.29
CA SER A 150 -5.14 15.41 6.63
C SER A 150 -4.88 14.16 7.48
N HIS A 151 -4.98 12.96 6.89
CA HIS A 151 -4.87 11.70 7.66
C HIS A 151 -3.45 11.11 7.72
N PHE A 152 -2.63 11.35 6.70
CA PHE A 152 -1.28 10.80 6.55
C PHE A 152 -0.29 11.86 6.07
N PRO A 153 0.00 12.91 6.87
CA PRO A 153 0.92 13.98 6.48
C PRO A 153 2.33 13.47 6.14
N GLN A 154 2.74 12.37 6.78
CA GLN A 154 4.02 11.69 6.54
C GLN A 154 4.12 11.04 5.14
N LEU A 155 3.00 10.77 4.48
CA LEU A 155 2.95 10.20 3.12
C LEU A 155 2.75 11.29 2.05
N SER A 156 2.55 12.55 2.46
CA SER A 156 2.34 13.69 1.57
C SER A 156 3.56 14.62 1.50
N LEU A 157 4.77 14.09 1.70
CA LEU A 157 6.00 14.87 1.61
C LEU A 157 6.24 15.30 0.16
N VAL A 158 6.60 16.56 -0.09
CA VAL A 158 6.77 17.11 -1.44
C VAL A 158 7.78 16.31 -2.27
N ASP A 159 8.84 15.83 -1.63
CA ASP A 159 9.88 15.01 -2.25
C ASP A 159 9.31 13.72 -2.84
N ASP A 160 8.29 13.14 -2.22
CA ASP A 160 7.64 11.91 -2.68
C ASP A 160 6.84 12.11 -3.98
N TRP A 161 6.56 13.36 -4.38
CA TRP A 161 5.76 13.70 -5.57
C TRP A 161 6.59 14.23 -6.73
N MET A 162 7.88 14.51 -6.50
CA MET A 162 8.79 15.12 -7.47
C MET A 162 9.63 14.09 -8.25
N ASP A 163 9.50 12.80 -7.93
CA ASP A 163 10.55 11.80 -8.21
C ASP A 163 10.41 10.97 -9.52
N ASP A 164 9.43 11.26 -10.38
CA ASP A 164 9.29 10.53 -11.66
C ASP A 164 10.42 10.86 -12.68
N GLN A 165 11.31 11.81 -12.38
CA GLN A 165 12.39 12.24 -13.31
C GLN A 165 13.81 11.83 -12.89
N VAL A 166 14.03 11.31 -11.68
CA VAL A 166 15.41 11.09 -11.17
C VAL A 166 15.99 9.72 -11.57
N PHE A 167 15.13 8.73 -11.82
CA PHE A 167 15.54 7.36 -12.09
C PHE A 167 15.80 7.04 -13.59
N SER A 168 15.39 7.92 -14.52
CA SER A 168 15.38 7.60 -15.96
C SER A 168 16.62 8.03 -16.75
N ASP A 169 17.53 8.81 -16.17
CA ASP A 169 18.63 9.45 -16.92
C ASP A 169 20.00 8.79 -16.75
N SER A 170 20.08 7.47 -16.83
CA SER A 170 21.38 6.81 -16.99
C SER A 170 21.29 5.65 -17.98
N CYS A 171 21.83 5.87 -19.18
CA CYS A 171 22.12 4.84 -20.17
C CYS A 171 22.69 3.59 -19.49
N CYS A 172 21.90 2.53 -19.35
CA CYS A 172 22.38 1.25 -18.88
C CYS A 172 21.89 0.15 -19.82
N HIS A 173 22.87 -0.52 -20.43
CA HIS A 173 22.71 -1.68 -21.28
C HIS A 173 21.75 -2.69 -20.64
N HIS A 174 20.84 -3.24 -21.43
CA HIS A 174 19.97 -4.36 -21.04
C HIS A 174 20.79 -5.44 -20.35
N VAL A 175 20.64 -5.55 -19.04
CA VAL A 175 21.22 -6.63 -18.25
C VAL A 175 20.13 -7.68 -18.10
N ASP A 176 20.14 -8.68 -18.98
CA ASP A 176 19.31 -9.88 -18.85
C ASP A 176 19.82 -10.70 -17.66
N VAL A 177 19.33 -10.38 -16.48
CA VAL A 177 19.54 -11.17 -15.26
C VAL A 177 18.19 -11.47 -14.67
N ASN A 178 17.89 -12.78 -14.56
CA ASN A 178 16.72 -13.24 -13.85
C ASN A 178 16.91 -12.96 -12.36
N VAL A 179 16.15 -12.00 -11.85
CA VAL A 179 16.10 -11.68 -10.42
C VAL A 179 15.22 -12.74 -9.74
N SER A 180 15.83 -13.52 -8.86
CA SER A 180 15.18 -14.50 -7.99
C SER A 180 15.66 -14.38 -6.55
N GLU A 181 14.88 -14.86 -5.59
CA GLU A 181 15.23 -14.89 -4.17
C GLU A 181 16.63 -15.44 -3.90
N ILE A 182 16.94 -16.59 -4.52
CA ILE A 182 18.23 -17.28 -4.39
C ILE A 182 19.36 -16.42 -4.99
N SER A 183 19.10 -15.78 -6.14
CA SER A 183 20.11 -14.92 -6.78
C SER A 183 20.45 -13.69 -5.94
N ILE A 184 19.45 -13.12 -5.27
CA ILE A 184 19.61 -11.98 -4.34
C ILE A 184 20.44 -12.45 -3.15
N ASP A 185 20.03 -13.50 -2.46
CA ASP A 185 20.72 -13.99 -1.27
C ASP A 185 22.19 -14.36 -1.54
N VAL A 186 22.47 -15.08 -2.64
CA VAL A 186 23.85 -15.43 -3.03
C VAL A 186 24.67 -14.19 -3.37
N ALA A 187 24.08 -13.20 -4.04
CA ALA A 187 24.78 -11.98 -4.42
C ALA A 187 25.09 -11.08 -3.22
N PHE A 188 24.23 -11.02 -2.20
CA PHE A 188 24.47 -10.24 -0.99
C PHE A 188 25.40 -10.94 0.00
N ARG A 189 25.39 -12.28 0.08
CA ARG A 189 26.37 -13.04 0.89
C ARG A 189 27.80 -12.92 0.37
N SER A 190 27.97 -12.73 -0.94
CA SER A 190 29.29 -12.59 -1.57
C SER A 190 29.68 -11.12 -1.83
N ILE A 191 29.09 -10.17 -1.11
CA ILE A 191 29.31 -8.73 -1.32
C ILE A 191 30.76 -8.29 -1.09
N GLU A 192 31.44 -8.88 -0.10
CA GLU A 192 32.85 -8.58 0.22
C GLU A 192 33.81 -9.23 -0.77
N GLU A 193 33.49 -10.44 -1.28
CA GLU A 193 34.33 -11.18 -2.23
C GLU A 193 34.16 -10.69 -3.67
N ASN A 194 32.93 -10.34 -4.06
CA ASN A 194 32.60 -9.94 -5.43
C ASN A 194 31.45 -8.91 -5.48
N PRO A 195 31.75 -7.62 -5.24
CA PRO A 195 30.75 -6.55 -5.26
C PRO A 195 30.10 -6.34 -6.63
N TYR A 196 30.74 -6.79 -7.72
CA TYR A 196 30.19 -6.68 -9.07
C TYR A 196 28.93 -7.53 -9.27
N LYS A 197 28.87 -8.73 -8.68
CA LYS A 197 27.68 -9.59 -8.74
C LYS A 197 26.48 -8.91 -8.09
N THR A 198 26.67 -8.33 -6.90
CA THR A 198 25.65 -7.57 -6.16
C THR A 198 25.21 -6.35 -6.97
N GLY A 199 26.16 -5.58 -7.53
CA GLY A 199 25.84 -4.42 -8.37
C GLY A 199 25.03 -4.78 -9.63
N LYS A 200 25.29 -5.94 -10.25
CA LYS A 200 24.53 -6.42 -11.41
C LYS A 200 23.08 -6.75 -11.05
N ILE A 201 22.86 -7.38 -9.89
CA ILE A 201 21.51 -7.70 -9.38
C ILE A 201 20.77 -6.42 -9.00
N LEU A 202 21.41 -5.49 -8.28
CA LEU A 202 20.80 -4.20 -7.92
C LEU A 202 20.37 -3.40 -9.15
N LYS A 203 21.21 -3.34 -10.20
CA LYS A 203 20.85 -2.69 -11.47
C LYS A 203 19.70 -3.40 -12.18
N ALA A 204 19.66 -4.73 -12.15
CA ALA A 204 18.54 -5.49 -12.69
C ALA A 204 17.24 -5.18 -11.92
N MET A 205 17.30 -5.09 -10.58
CA MET A 205 16.17 -4.67 -9.75
C MET A 205 15.72 -3.24 -10.11
N LEU A 206 16.63 -2.30 -10.35
CA LEU A 206 16.27 -0.94 -10.79
C LEU A 206 15.57 -0.86 -12.16
N ASN A 207 15.62 -1.91 -12.98
CA ASN A 207 14.97 -1.94 -14.29
C ASN A 207 13.58 -2.60 -14.30
N ILE A 208 13.24 -3.42 -13.29
CA ILE A 208 11.95 -4.14 -13.18
C ILE A 208 10.86 -3.21 -12.61
N ASN A 209 9.55 -3.43 -12.70
CA ASN A 209 8.59 -2.53 -12.02
C ASN A 209 8.67 -2.65 -10.48
N PRO A 210 8.44 -1.56 -9.72
CA PRO A 210 8.45 -1.58 -8.25
C PRO A 210 7.55 -2.66 -7.63
N THR A 211 6.38 -2.93 -8.24
CA THR A 211 5.44 -3.97 -7.78
C THR A 211 5.98 -5.37 -7.92
N ASP A 212 6.76 -5.63 -8.96
CA ASP A 212 7.28 -6.97 -9.26
C ASP A 212 8.54 -7.27 -8.42
N ILE A 213 9.19 -6.22 -7.90
CA ILE A 213 10.34 -6.32 -7.00
C ILE A 213 9.88 -6.52 -5.54
N TRP A 214 8.69 -6.03 -5.19
CA TRP A 214 8.17 -6.05 -3.82
C TRP A 214 8.20 -7.43 -3.14
N PRO A 215 7.88 -8.57 -3.80
CA PRO A 215 8.00 -9.90 -3.18
C PRO A 215 9.39 -10.21 -2.64
N PHE A 216 10.43 -9.59 -3.19
CA PHE A 216 11.82 -9.77 -2.75
C PHE A 216 12.24 -8.79 -1.66
N ALA A 217 11.36 -7.87 -1.22
CA ALA A 217 11.69 -6.80 -0.28
C ALA A 217 12.20 -7.33 1.07
N GLU A 218 11.61 -8.40 1.59
CA GLU A 218 12.02 -8.99 2.87
C GLU A 218 13.47 -9.50 2.82
N ILE A 219 13.78 -10.33 1.81
CA ILE A 219 15.13 -10.87 1.62
C ILE A 219 16.13 -9.74 1.35
N PHE A 220 15.76 -8.76 0.53
CA PHE A 220 16.59 -7.60 0.23
C PHE A 220 16.95 -6.79 1.49
N VAL A 221 16.00 -6.62 2.40
CA VAL A 221 16.18 -5.85 3.64
C VAL A 221 16.98 -6.63 4.69
N GLN A 222 16.89 -7.96 4.73
CA GLN A 222 17.71 -8.79 5.63
C GLN A 222 19.22 -8.55 5.45
N HIS A 223 19.65 -8.21 4.22
CA HIS A 223 21.05 -7.94 3.90
C HIS A 223 21.51 -6.50 4.15
N VAL A 224 20.68 -5.64 4.76
CA VAL A 224 20.99 -4.22 5.00
C VAL A 224 22.31 -4.03 5.78
N LYS A 225 22.59 -4.87 6.77
CA LYS A 225 23.84 -4.79 7.56
C LYS A 225 25.07 -5.15 6.73
N SER A 226 24.96 -6.18 5.88
CA SER A 226 26.04 -6.64 5.00
C SER A 226 26.47 -5.53 4.03
N VAL A 227 25.54 -4.67 3.61
CA VAL A 227 25.82 -3.53 2.72
C VAL A 227 26.54 -2.38 3.43
N LEU A 228 26.30 -2.23 4.74
CA LEU A 228 26.92 -1.18 5.57
C LEU A 228 28.35 -1.51 6.01
N GLY A 229 28.90 -2.67 5.63
CA GLY A 229 30.26 -3.07 6.00
C GLY A 229 31.35 -2.17 5.38
N ASP A 230 32.47 -2.01 6.09
CA ASP A 230 33.58 -1.13 5.70
C ASP A 230 34.27 -1.54 4.38
N ASN A 231 34.15 -2.82 4.00
CA ASN A 231 34.74 -3.38 2.78
C ASN A 231 33.84 -3.21 1.54
N VAL A 232 32.62 -2.67 1.68
CA VAL A 232 31.67 -2.54 0.58
C VAL A 232 31.91 -1.23 -0.19
N PRO A 233 32.08 -1.28 -1.52
CA PRO A 233 32.25 -0.07 -2.32
C PRO A 233 31.04 0.86 -2.23
N ARG A 234 31.27 2.17 -2.10
CA ARG A 234 30.21 3.21 -2.04
C ARG A 234 29.20 3.12 -3.19
N HIS A 235 29.64 2.72 -4.39
CA HIS A 235 28.72 2.54 -5.51
C HIS A 235 27.63 1.48 -5.26
N ILE A 236 27.96 0.40 -4.54
CA ILE A 236 27.00 -0.65 -4.19
C ILE A 236 26.03 -0.15 -3.12
N GLN A 237 26.51 0.64 -2.16
CA GLN A 237 25.66 1.29 -1.15
C GLN A 237 24.67 2.27 -1.80
N GLU A 238 25.11 3.05 -2.79
CA GLU A 238 24.22 3.96 -3.52
C GLU A 238 23.16 3.18 -4.33
N LEU A 239 23.56 2.11 -5.03
CA LEU A 239 22.61 1.25 -5.74
C LEU A 239 21.60 0.59 -4.80
N TYR A 240 22.03 0.16 -3.61
CA TYR A 240 21.14 -0.39 -2.59
C TYR A 240 20.15 0.67 -2.10
N ARG A 241 20.63 1.87 -1.79
CA ARG A 241 19.80 3.01 -1.41
C ARG A 241 18.73 3.28 -2.48
N GLU A 242 19.10 3.27 -3.76
CA GLU A 242 18.18 3.52 -4.85
C GLU A 242 17.08 2.44 -4.95
N VAL A 243 17.45 1.16 -4.86
CA VAL A 243 16.47 0.07 -4.84
C VAL A 243 15.55 0.20 -3.62
N TRP A 244 16.09 0.56 -2.46
CA TRP A 244 15.30 0.77 -1.24
C TRP A 244 14.31 1.93 -1.41
N LEU A 245 14.73 3.07 -1.96
CA LEU A 245 13.84 4.21 -2.24
C LEU A 245 12.73 3.83 -3.22
N ARG A 246 13.06 3.00 -4.20
CA ARG A 246 12.08 2.48 -5.14
C ARG A 246 11.06 1.53 -4.52
N LEU A 247 11.48 0.67 -3.59
CA LEU A 247 10.55 -0.13 -2.79
C LEU A 247 9.68 0.75 -1.88
N ASN A 248 10.25 1.84 -1.36
CA ASN A 248 9.56 2.80 -0.49
C ASN A 248 8.43 3.55 -1.21
N THR A 249 8.39 3.55 -2.55
CA THR A 249 7.24 4.09 -3.29
C THR A 249 6.03 3.16 -3.28
N VAL A 250 6.23 1.87 -3.00
CA VAL A 250 5.17 0.85 -3.03
C VAL A 250 4.42 0.81 -1.70
N LEU A 251 5.12 0.40 -0.64
CA LEU A 251 4.58 0.19 0.70
C LEU A 251 5.59 0.70 1.74
N PRO A 252 5.67 2.02 1.95
CA PRO A 252 6.71 2.64 2.78
C PRO A 252 6.69 2.11 4.22
N ARG A 253 5.51 1.98 4.82
CA ARG A 253 5.40 1.56 6.22
C ARG A 253 5.80 0.10 6.44
N CYS A 254 5.40 -0.80 5.56
CA CYS A 254 5.86 -2.20 5.61
C CYS A 254 7.37 -2.28 5.45
N LEU A 255 7.94 -1.53 4.49
CA LEU A 255 9.38 -1.49 4.26
C LEU A 255 10.14 -0.98 5.49
N TRP A 256 9.65 0.08 6.14
CA TRP A 256 10.27 0.63 7.34
C TRP A 256 10.28 -0.38 8.48
N ILE A 257 9.16 -1.08 8.71
CA ILE A 257 9.07 -2.11 9.75
C ILE A 257 10.05 -3.25 9.44
N MET A 258 10.08 -3.75 8.21
CA MET A 258 11.05 -4.78 7.80
C MET A 258 12.50 -4.32 8.00
N THR A 259 12.79 -3.06 7.66
CA THR A 259 14.15 -2.50 7.78
C THR A 259 14.56 -2.35 9.23
N ILE A 260 13.65 -1.86 10.07
CA ILE A 260 13.88 -1.75 11.52
C ILE A 260 14.07 -3.14 12.13
N ASN A 261 13.24 -4.12 11.79
CA ASN A 261 13.34 -5.48 12.30
C ASN A 261 14.66 -6.14 11.88
N ALA A 262 15.07 -6.04 10.61
CA ALA A 262 16.36 -6.55 10.15
C ALA A 262 17.56 -5.88 10.82
N LEU A 263 17.43 -4.62 11.24
CA LEU A 263 18.45 -3.93 12.02
C LEU A 263 18.47 -4.38 13.49
N ILE A 264 17.31 -4.71 14.07
CA ILE A 264 17.14 -5.07 15.50
C ILE A 264 17.37 -6.56 15.79
N GLU A 265 16.89 -7.50 14.96
CA GLU A 265 16.94 -8.97 15.18
C GLU A 265 18.35 -9.57 15.27
N ILE A 266 19.38 -8.74 15.12
CA ILE A 266 20.78 -9.14 15.26
C ILE A 266 21.34 -8.36 16.46
N ASN A 267 20.77 -8.62 17.65
CA ASN A 267 21.24 -8.24 18.98
C ASN A 267 20.78 -9.31 19.99
#